data_AF-A0A418WRX7-F1
#
_entry.id   AF-A0A418WRX7-F1
#
_cell.length_a   1.000
_cell.length_b   1.000
_cell.length_c   1.000
_cell.angle_alpha   90.00
_cell.angle_beta   90.00
_cell.angle_gamma   90.00
#
_symmetry.space_group_name_H-M   'P 1'
#
loop_
_entity.id
_entity.type
_entity.pdbx_description
1 polymer ?
#
loop_
_entity_poly.entity_id
_entity_poly.type
_entity_poly.pdbx_seq_one_letter_code
_entity_poly.pdbx_strand_id
1 'polypeptide(L)' 'MALPTSKTSRAAISLEAFGRDLARRREALGEVEMPRNSGRRRTESKRALLAAIEATGKRW' A
#
# COMPACT_ATOMS: atom_id res chain seq x y z
N MET A 1 16.67 6.80 11.09
CA MET A 1 17.99 6.76 10.41
C MET A 1 17.78 6.38 8.95
N ALA A 2 18.49 7.01 8.02
CA ALA A 2 18.40 6.69 6.61
C ALA A 2 19.08 5.33 6.34
N LEU A 3 18.43 4.47 5.55
CA LEU A 3 19.03 3.20 5.13
C LEU A 3 20.20 3.49 4.15
N PRO A 4 21.30 2.73 4.20
CA PRO A 4 22.51 2.98 3.40
C PRO A 4 22.27 2.93 1.89
N THR A 5 21.15 2.38 1.45
CA THR A 5 20.75 2.27 0.04
C THR A 5 19.82 3.40 -0.42
N SER A 6 19.38 4.29 0.47
CA SER A 6 18.47 5.37 0.11
C SER A 6 19.24 6.56 -0.48
N LYS A 7 19.11 6.79 -1.79
CA LYS A 7 19.69 7.95 -2.50
C LYS A 7 18.91 9.25 -2.21
N THR A 8 18.32 9.41 -1.02
CA THR A 8 17.50 10.58 -0.72
C THR A 8 18.29 11.60 0.08
N SER A 9 18.26 12.85 -0.38
CA SER A 9 18.79 14.01 0.36
C SER A 9 17.84 14.50 1.46
N ARG A 10 16.63 13.93 1.56
CA ARG A 10 15.65 14.33 2.57
C ARG A 10 15.95 13.66 3.90
N ALA A 11 15.84 14.45 4.97
CA ALA A 11 15.92 13.92 6.32
C ALA A 11 14.82 12.88 6.56
N ALA A 12 15.18 11.77 7.21
CA ALA A 12 14.21 10.79 7.66
C ALA A 12 13.29 11.42 8.73
N ILE A 13 12.00 11.11 8.67
CA ILE A 13 11.02 11.53 9.67
C ILE A 13 10.67 10.36 10.60
N SER A 14 10.25 10.66 11.83
CA SER A 14 9.72 9.62 12.73
C SER A 14 8.34 9.15 12.27
N LEU A 15 7.95 7.94 12.67
CA LEU A 15 6.61 7.41 12.39
C LEU A 15 5.51 8.27 13.01
N GLU A 16 5.77 8.85 14.18
CA GLU A 16 4.83 9.77 14.84
C GLU A 16 4.65 11.07 14.06
N ALA A 17 5.74 11.68 13.59
CA ALA A 17 5.69 12.88 12.77
C ALA A 17 4.96 12.62 11.44
N PHE A 18 5.23 11.46 10.84
CA PHE A 18 4.53 11.01 9.65
C PHE A 18 3.03 10.83 9.90
N GLY A 19 2.64 10.21 11.01
CA GLY A 19 1.24 9.99 11.38
C GLY A 19 0.45 11.30 11.53
N ARG A 20 1.04 12.31 12.19
CA ARG A 20 0.43 13.64 12.33
C ARG A 20 0.23 14.34 10.98
N ASP A 21 1.25 14.32 10.12
CA ASP A 21 1.16 14.94 8.79
C ASP A 21 0.13 14.23 7.91
N LEU A 22 0.04 12.89 8.00
CA LEU A 22 -0.97 12.11 7.29
C LEU A 22 -2.40 12.46 7.74
N ALA A 23 -2.64 12.56 9.05
CA ALA A 23 -3.95 12.92 9.59
C ALA A 23 -4.39 14.30 9.11
N ARG A 24 -3.51 15.30 9.23
CA ARG A 24 -3.74 16.67 8.72
C ARG A 24 -4.09 16.68 7.23
N ARG A 25 -3.38 15.89 6.41
CA ARG A 25 -3.65 15.83 4.96
C ARG A 25 -4.98 15.16 4.64
N ARG A 26 -5.37 14.12 5.38
CA ARG A 26 -6.67 13.46 5.20
C ARG A 26 -7.82 14.40 5.54
N GLU A 27 -7.69 15.17 6.62
CA GLU A 27 -8.69 16.17 6.99
C GLU A 27 -8.81 17.27 5.91
N ALA A 28 -7.68 17.77 5.41
CA ALA A 28 -7.68 18.79 4.35
C ALA A 28 -8.23 18.29 3.00
N LEU A 29 -8.06 17.01 2.68
CA LEU A 29 -8.50 16.40 1.42
C LEU A 29 -9.94 15.86 1.49
N GLY A 30 -10.48 15.61 2.69
CA GLY A 30 -11.79 14.98 2.87
C GLY A 30 -11.81 13.50 2.45
N GLU A 31 -12.96 13.04 1.97
CA GLU A 31 -13.11 11.66 1.48
C GLU A 31 -12.41 11.49 0.12
N VAL A 32 -11.28 10.81 0.14
CA VAL A 32 -10.53 10.49 -1.09
C VAL A 32 -10.99 9.13 -1.60
N GLU A 33 -11.75 9.13 -2.70
CA GLU A 33 -12.04 7.90 -3.43
C GLU A 33 -10.76 7.41 -4.11
N MET A 34 -10.09 6.44 -3.47
CA MET A 34 -8.90 5.84 -4.05
C MET A 34 -9.31 4.86 -5.15
N PRO A 35 -8.95 5.11 -6.43
CA PRO A 35 -9.26 4.18 -7.50
C PRO A 35 -8.55 2.86 -7.22
N ARG A 36 -9.32 1.83 -6.90
CA ARG A 36 -8.79 0.47 -6.78
C ARG A 36 -8.58 -0.07 -8.19
N ASN A 37 -7.39 -0.60 -8.44
CA ASN A 37 -7.19 -1.41 -9.64
C ASN A 37 -8.20 -2.57 -9.61
N SER A 38 -8.98 -2.71 -10.68
CA SER A 38 -9.98 -3.77 -10.82
C SER A 38 -9.39 -5.17 -10.72
N GLY A 39 -8.06 -5.30 -10.80
CA GLY A 39 -7.36 -6.57 -10.69
C GLY A 39 -7.72 -7.53 -11.83
N ARG A 40 -8.20 -7.00 -12.97
CA ARG A 40 -8.65 -7.80 -14.13
C ARG A 40 -7.51 -8.24 -15.05
N ARG A 41 -6.37 -7.54 -15.03
CA ARG A 41 -5.17 -7.89 -15.79
C ARG A 41 -4.21 -8.74 -14.96
N ARG A 42 -4.64 -9.94 -14.56
CA ARG A 42 -3.77 -10.90 -13.84
C ARG A 42 -3.04 -11.78 -14.86
N THR A 43 -1.75 -12.00 -14.64
CA THR A 43 -1.00 -13.03 -15.36
C THR A 43 -1.61 -14.41 -15.09
N GLU A 44 -1.33 -15.38 -15.96
CA GLU A 44 -1.79 -16.76 -15.80
C GLU A 44 -1.34 -17.36 -14.47
N SER A 45 -0.05 -17.23 -14.13
CA SER A 45 0.48 -17.73 -12.85
C SER A 45 -0.23 -17.12 -11.64
N LYS A 46 -0.58 -15.84 -11.70
CA LYS A 46 -1.31 -15.18 -10.61
C LYS A 46 -2.75 -15.69 -10.50
N ARG A 47 -3.43 -15.97 -11.61
CA ARG A 47 -4.78 -16.59 -11.60
C ARG A 47 -4.74 -17.99 -10.99
N ALA A 48 -3.77 -18.81 -11.38
CA ALA A 48 -3.59 -20.16 -10.83
C ALA A 48 -3.36 -20.16 -9.32
N LEU A 49 -2.49 -19.27 -8.82
CA LEU A 49 -2.23 -19.12 -7.39
C LEU A 49 -3.50 -18.78 -6.61
N LEU A 50 -4.31 -17.85 -7.12
CA LEU A 50 -5.52 -17.42 -6.42
C LEU A 50 -6.59 -18.49 -6.40
N ALA A 51 -6.74 -19.24 -7.50
CA ALA A 51 -7.63 -20.40 -7.54
C ALA A 51 -7.20 -21.46 -6.51
N ALA A 52 -5.89 -21.70 -6.37
CA ALA A 52 -5.37 -22.61 -5.35
C ALA A 52 -5.66 -22.10 -3.92
N ILE A 53 -5.51 -20.80 -3.66
CA ILE A 53 -5.86 -20.20 -2.37
C ILE A 53 -7.37 -20.32 -2.09
N GLU A 54 -8.22 -20.02 -3.07
CA GLU A 54 -9.67 -20.13 -2.95
C GLU A 54 -10.11 -21.57 -2.66
N ALA A 55 -9.49 -22.54 -3.30
CA ALA A 55 -9.73 -23.96 -3.04
C ALA A 55 -9.40 -24.40 -1.60
N THR A 56 -8.56 -23.66 -0.87
CA THR A 56 -8.31 -23.95 0.56
C THR A 56 -9.46 -23.53 1.47
N GLY A 57 -10.42 -22.72 0.98
CA GLY A 57 -11.53 -22.16 1.76
C GLY A 57 -11.10 -21.11 2.79
N LYS A 58 -9.81 -20.77 2.88
CA LYS A 58 -9.27 -19.78 3.80
C LYS A 58 -9.33 -18.40 3.16
N ARG A 59 -9.97 -17.44 3.84
CA ARG A 59 -9.92 -16.03 3.43
C ARG A 59 -8.67 -15.39 4.03
N TRP A 60 -7.86 -14.80 3.17
CA TRP A 60 -6.69 -13.98 3.51
C TRP A 60 -7.03 -12.51 3.28
#